data_AF-A0A2W2BQ19-F1
#
_entry.id   AF-A0A2W2BQ19-F1
#
_cell.length_a   1.000
_cell.length_b   1.000
_cell.length_c   1.000
_cell.angle_alpha   90.00
_cell.angle_beta   90.00
_cell.angle_gamma   90.00
#
_symmetry.space_group_name_H-M   'P 1'
#
loop_
_entity.id
_entity.type
_entity.pdbx_description
1 polymer ?
#
loop_
_entity_poly.entity_id
_entity_poly.type
_entity_poly.pdbx_seq_one_letter_code
_entity_poly.pdbx_strand_id
1 'polypeptide(L)'
;MNSISVVIPTRGRHHFLRQALESVLAQGHAPQEIIVVDDGVGAAEAVAGMHPAITVLDNHQRGPVPARNRGVAHATGDCICFLDDDDWFIDNGYLARVAEAFGRGADFCFCDGVLRFADGRPDLPFAFDADHATLTRDNTILISGVTYRRALHSALGPFDETLPFYWDWDWYLRIARAGHRLTHIRTPAVAIRVHAQNMSGDSLEAQRRANLDRFSTKHALPPIPLKNHLDIATQAPGKLPGRRETSSNL
;
A
#
# COMPACT_ATOMS: atom_id res chain seq x y z
N MET A 1 17.94 -2.90 15.23
CA MET A 1 16.81 -3.41 14.41
C MET A 1 15.97 -2.20 14.06
N ASN A 2 15.53 -2.06 12.81
CA ASN A 2 14.66 -0.94 12.43
C ASN A 2 13.24 -1.25 12.91
N SER A 3 12.66 -0.39 13.74
CA SER A 3 11.28 -0.56 14.19
C SER A 3 10.27 -0.15 13.12
N ILE A 4 9.12 -0.83 13.08
CA ILE A 4 8.08 -0.62 12.06
C ILE A 4 6.78 -0.19 12.75
N SER A 5 6.25 0.96 12.35
CA SER A 5 4.88 1.39 12.68
C SER A 5 3.98 1.05 11.49
N VAL A 6 2.91 0.29 11.73
CA VAL A 6 1.90 -0.02 10.69
C VAL A 6 0.78 0.99 10.79
N VAL A 7 0.46 1.68 9.69
CA VAL A 7 -0.61 2.68 9.62
C VAL A 7 -1.77 2.13 8.79
N ILE A 8 -2.96 2.09 9.40
CA ILE A 8 -4.20 1.57 8.79
C ILE A 8 -5.28 2.66 8.81
N PRO A 9 -5.51 3.39 7.71
CA PRO A 9 -6.63 4.30 7.60
C PRO A 9 -7.92 3.49 7.41
N THR A 10 -8.98 3.82 8.15
CA THR A 10 -10.27 3.13 8.07
C THR A 10 -11.44 4.09 8.00
N ARG A 11 -12.55 3.64 7.41
CA ARG A 11 -13.80 4.40 7.40
C ARG A 11 -15.02 3.49 7.43
N GLY A 12 -15.46 3.14 8.64
CA GLY A 12 -16.71 2.41 8.86
C GLY A 12 -16.74 0.96 8.33
N ARG A 13 -15.58 0.34 8.09
CA ARG A 13 -15.46 -1.03 7.57
C ARG A 13 -14.95 -2.02 8.62
N HIS A 14 -15.67 -2.11 9.75
CA HIS A 14 -15.18 -2.81 10.96
C HIS A 14 -14.75 -4.27 10.71
N HIS A 15 -15.46 -4.99 9.85
CA HIS A 15 -15.16 -6.40 9.55
C HIS A 15 -13.88 -6.55 8.73
N PHE A 16 -13.64 -5.66 7.76
CA PHE A 16 -12.40 -5.69 7.00
C PHE A 16 -11.21 -5.21 7.85
N LEU A 17 -11.40 -4.14 8.63
CA LEU A 17 -10.38 -3.64 9.56
C LEU A 17 -9.89 -4.74 10.50
N ARG A 18 -10.82 -5.55 11.03
CA ARG A 18 -10.47 -6.70 11.88
C ARG A 18 -9.56 -7.69 11.16
N GLN A 19 -9.90 -8.06 9.92
CA GLN A 19 -9.07 -8.97 9.12
C GLN A 19 -7.69 -8.38 8.81
N ALA A 20 -7.62 -7.09 8.46
CA ALA A 20 -6.36 -6.39 8.24
C ALA A 20 -5.48 -6.47 9.49
N LEU A 21 -6.04 -6.14 10.66
CA LEU A 21 -5.35 -6.21 11.95
C LEU A 21 -4.89 -7.63 12.32
N GLU A 22 -5.75 -8.64 12.15
CA GLU A 22 -5.39 -10.04 12.37
C GLU A 22 -4.18 -10.45 11.53
N SER A 23 -4.11 -9.99 10.26
CA SER A 23 -2.96 -10.28 9.38
C SER A 23 -1.66 -9.58 9.81
N VAL A 24 -1.75 -8.38 10.40
CA VAL A 24 -0.61 -7.66 10.97
C VAL A 24 -0.12 -8.36 12.23
N LEU A 25 -1.04 -8.76 13.11
CA LEU A 25 -0.72 -9.46 14.36
C LEU A 25 -0.16 -10.87 14.12
N ALA A 26 -0.46 -11.48 12.98
CA ALA A 26 0.09 -12.78 12.58
C ALA A 26 1.52 -12.71 12.00
N GLN A 27 2.10 -11.51 11.86
CA GLN A 27 3.47 -11.36 11.35
C GLN A 27 4.50 -11.92 12.33
N GLY A 28 5.45 -12.72 11.83
CA GLY A 28 6.53 -13.28 12.63
C GLY A 28 7.53 -12.23 13.15
N HIS A 29 7.57 -11.06 12.51
CA HIS A 29 8.24 -9.87 13.03
C HIS A 29 7.18 -8.89 13.50
N ALA A 30 7.02 -8.77 14.81
CA ALA A 30 6.00 -7.90 15.40
C ALA A 30 6.27 -6.43 15.06
N PRO A 31 5.26 -5.65 14.62
CA PRO A 31 5.41 -4.21 14.52
C PRO A 31 5.59 -3.60 15.91
N GLN A 32 6.26 -2.44 15.97
CA GLN A 32 6.40 -1.68 17.21
C GLN A 32 5.05 -1.15 17.69
N GLU A 33 4.23 -0.70 16.74
CA GLU A 33 2.91 -0.15 16.97
C GLU A 33 2.04 -0.33 15.73
N ILE A 34 0.73 -0.35 15.94
CA ILE A 34 -0.29 -0.39 14.91
C ILE A 34 -1.19 0.83 15.12
N ILE A 35 -1.21 1.73 14.16
CA ILE A 35 -1.92 3.00 14.24
C ILE A 35 -3.12 2.93 13.31
N VAL A 36 -4.30 2.76 13.89
CA VAL A 36 -5.57 2.82 13.18
C VAL A 36 -6.03 4.26 13.16
N VAL A 37 -6.33 4.80 11.97
CA VAL A 37 -6.80 6.17 11.83
C VAL A 37 -8.22 6.16 11.29
N ASP A 38 -9.19 6.48 12.15
CA ASP A 38 -10.62 6.46 11.85
C ASP A 38 -11.06 7.75 11.15
N ASP A 39 -11.31 7.66 9.85
CA ASP A 39 -11.92 8.73 9.04
C ASP A 39 -13.46 8.64 8.98
N GLY A 40 -14.05 7.78 9.80
CA GLY A 40 -15.47 7.68 10.01
C GLY A 40 -15.79 7.86 11.49
N VAL A 41 -16.46 6.84 12.03
CA VAL A 41 -16.76 6.66 13.45
C VAL A 41 -16.82 5.16 13.70
N GLY A 42 -16.47 4.72 14.91
CA GLY A 42 -16.68 3.34 15.36
C GLY A 42 -15.46 2.41 15.29
N ALA A 43 -14.30 2.88 14.82
CA ALA A 43 -13.12 2.03 14.72
C ALA A 43 -12.59 1.60 16.10
N ALA A 44 -12.69 2.47 17.11
CA ALA A 44 -12.24 2.16 18.47
C ALA A 44 -12.98 0.96 19.05
N GLU A 45 -14.30 0.89 18.85
CA GLU A 45 -15.16 -0.22 19.26
C GLU A 45 -14.81 -1.50 18.49
N ALA A 46 -14.49 -1.38 17.19
CA ALA A 46 -14.14 -2.52 16.36
C ALA A 46 -12.85 -3.24 16.80
N VAL A 47 -11.90 -2.49 17.37
CA VAL A 47 -10.56 -2.96 17.76
C VAL A 47 -10.34 -3.10 19.26
N ALA A 48 -11.33 -2.75 20.07
CA ALA A 48 -11.26 -2.80 21.52
C ALA A 48 -10.82 -4.19 22.01
N GLY A 49 -9.75 -4.23 22.80
CA GLY A 49 -9.22 -5.47 23.40
C GLY A 49 -8.48 -6.41 22.42
N MET A 50 -8.28 -6.04 21.15
CA MET A 50 -7.58 -6.91 20.20
C MET A 50 -6.09 -7.08 20.54
N HIS A 51 -5.36 -5.99 20.76
CA HIS A 51 -3.93 -6.04 21.09
C HIS A 51 -3.45 -4.71 21.70
N PRO A 52 -2.58 -4.71 22.73
CA PRO A 52 -2.11 -3.47 23.37
C PRO A 52 -1.25 -2.57 22.47
N ALA A 53 -0.72 -3.09 21.36
CA ALA A 53 0.05 -2.30 20.39
C ALA A 53 -0.83 -1.47 19.43
N ILE A 54 -2.16 -1.60 19.51
CA ILE A 54 -3.10 -0.88 18.64
C ILE A 54 -3.46 0.45 19.30
N THR A 55 -3.19 1.55 18.60
CA THR A 55 -3.64 2.91 18.93
C THR A 55 -4.64 3.36 17.89
N VAL A 56 -5.75 3.96 18.33
CA VAL A 56 -6.77 4.53 17.44
C VAL A 56 -6.72 6.04 17.49
N LEU A 57 -6.68 6.68 16.32
CA LEU A 57 -6.72 8.13 16.15
C LEU A 57 -7.99 8.51 15.39
N ASP A 58 -8.76 9.47 15.89
CA ASP A 58 -9.88 10.07 15.16
C ASP A 58 -9.35 11.05 14.10
N ASN A 59 -9.70 10.91 12.82
CA ASN A 59 -9.29 11.84 11.75
C ASN A 59 -10.26 13.01 11.54
N HIS A 60 -11.38 13.05 12.25
CA HIS A 60 -12.45 14.05 12.11
C HIS A 60 -13.01 14.12 10.68
N GLN A 61 -13.10 12.96 10.02
CA GLN A 61 -13.71 12.81 8.69
C GLN A 61 -13.07 13.71 7.60
N ARG A 62 -11.78 14.03 7.74
CA ARG A 62 -11.03 14.90 6.81
C ARG A 62 -10.64 14.21 5.50
N GLY A 63 -10.84 12.90 5.38
CA GLY A 63 -10.54 12.12 4.19
C GLY A 63 -9.32 11.20 4.33
N PRO A 64 -9.08 10.35 3.31
CA PRO A 64 -8.09 9.28 3.37
C PRO A 64 -6.63 9.75 3.41
N VAL A 65 -6.31 10.88 2.77
CA VAL A 65 -4.93 11.41 2.75
C VAL A 65 -4.59 12.09 4.08
N PRO A 66 -5.44 12.98 4.65
CA PRO A 66 -5.24 13.48 6.01
C PRO A 66 -5.13 12.37 7.06
N ALA A 67 -5.91 11.28 6.93
CA ALA A 67 -5.81 10.13 7.83
C ALA A 67 -4.41 9.51 7.82
N ARG A 68 -3.86 9.28 6.62
CA ARG A 68 -2.50 8.73 6.48
C ARG A 68 -1.43 9.70 6.98
N ASN A 69 -1.54 11.00 6.68
CA ASN A 69 -0.64 12.01 7.24
C ASN A 69 -0.68 12.03 8.77
N ARG A 70 -1.88 11.95 9.36
CA ARG A 70 -2.05 11.88 10.83
C ARG A 70 -1.41 10.64 11.42
N GLY A 71 -1.58 9.47 10.80
CA GLY A 71 -0.93 8.24 11.21
C GLY A 71 0.60 8.32 11.14
N VAL A 72 1.14 8.85 10.04
CA VAL A 72 2.60 9.06 9.89
C VAL A 72 3.15 10.03 10.92
N ALA A 73 2.43 11.12 11.21
CA ALA A 73 2.85 12.12 12.18
C ALA A 73 2.85 11.57 13.63
N HIS A 74 1.97 10.61 13.93
CA HIS A 74 1.92 9.95 15.23
C HIS A 74 2.99 8.86 15.38
N ALA A 75 3.38 8.22 14.27
CA ALA A 75 4.28 7.08 14.28
C ALA A 75 5.65 7.40 14.87
N THR A 76 6.11 6.50 15.72
CA THR A 76 7.39 6.55 16.45
C THR A 76 8.44 5.61 15.88
N GLY A 77 8.04 4.59 15.11
CA GLY A 77 8.93 3.62 14.48
C GLY A 77 9.87 4.25 13.44
N ASP A 78 11.00 3.60 13.18
CA ASP A 78 11.96 4.07 12.18
C ASP A 78 11.39 4.01 10.76
N CYS A 79 10.48 3.06 10.52
CA CYS A 79 9.82 2.81 9.25
C CYS A 79 8.30 2.91 9.38
N ILE A 80 7.65 3.42 8.34
CA ILE A 80 6.19 3.43 8.19
C ILE A 80 5.82 2.34 7.20
N CYS A 81 4.94 1.42 7.59
CA CYS A 81 4.31 0.43 6.71
C CYS A 81 2.82 0.76 6.57
N PHE A 82 2.28 0.72 5.35
CA PHE A 82 0.84 0.91 5.12
C PHE A 82 0.11 -0.42 4.90
N LEU A 83 -1.13 -0.47 5.37
CA LEU A 83 -2.11 -1.49 5.01
C LEU A 83 -3.48 -0.82 4.96
N ASP A 84 -4.19 -0.90 3.83
CA ASP A 84 -5.56 -0.39 3.73
C ASP A 84 -6.54 -1.30 4.50
N ASP A 85 -7.64 -0.73 5.01
CA ASP A 85 -8.55 -1.44 5.91
C ASP A 85 -9.33 -2.58 5.25
N ASP A 86 -9.36 -2.66 3.92
CA ASP A 86 -9.96 -3.72 3.11
C ASP A 86 -8.98 -4.79 2.58
N ASP A 87 -7.69 -4.62 2.86
CA ASP A 87 -6.60 -5.50 2.43
C ASP A 87 -6.00 -6.30 3.60
N TRP A 88 -5.14 -7.27 3.30
CA TRP A 88 -4.45 -8.04 4.35
C TRP A 88 -3.14 -8.66 3.88
N PHE A 89 -2.24 -8.93 4.82
CA PHE A 89 -1.03 -9.72 4.57
C PHE A 89 -1.36 -11.20 4.38
N ILE A 90 -0.78 -11.81 3.35
CA ILE A 90 -0.86 -13.24 3.03
C ILE A 90 0.49 -13.96 3.25
N ASP A 91 1.57 -13.22 3.54
CA ASP A 91 2.87 -13.75 3.94
C ASP A 91 3.18 -13.30 5.38
N ASN A 92 3.17 -14.24 6.33
CA ASN A 92 3.50 -13.97 7.74
C ASN A 92 4.98 -13.61 7.96
N GLY A 93 5.85 -13.83 6.96
CA GLY A 93 7.25 -13.44 6.98
C GLY A 93 7.52 -12.05 6.38
N TYR A 94 6.49 -11.33 5.92
CA TYR A 94 6.67 -10.10 5.16
C TYR A 94 7.43 -9.02 5.93
N LEU A 95 6.99 -8.69 7.14
CA LEU A 95 7.64 -7.66 7.95
C LEU A 95 9.09 -8.03 8.33
N ALA A 96 9.41 -9.32 8.41
CA ALA A 96 10.78 -9.79 8.64
C ALA A 96 11.68 -9.49 7.41
N ARG A 97 11.17 -9.74 6.20
CA ARG A 97 11.87 -9.42 4.94
C ARG A 97 12.06 -7.92 4.77
N VAL A 98 11.06 -7.14 5.15
CA VAL A 98 11.13 -5.67 5.20
C VAL A 98 12.27 -5.27 6.15
N ALA A 99 12.24 -5.69 7.41
CA ALA A 99 13.27 -5.35 8.39
C ALA A 99 14.69 -5.71 7.90
N GLU A 100 14.84 -6.86 7.24
CA GLU A 100 16.09 -7.30 6.62
C GLU A 100 16.53 -6.39 5.45
N ALA A 101 15.61 -6.00 4.58
CA ALA A 101 15.89 -5.06 3.48
C ALA A 101 16.36 -3.68 4.00
N PHE A 102 15.70 -3.15 5.02
CA PHE A 102 16.14 -1.90 5.67
C PHE A 102 17.47 -2.05 6.41
N GLY A 103 17.76 -3.24 6.95
CA GLY A 103 19.07 -3.58 7.52
C GLY A 103 20.20 -3.60 6.49
N ARG A 104 19.86 -3.84 5.21
CA ARG A 104 20.77 -3.73 4.05
C ARG A 104 20.79 -2.33 3.42
N GLY A 105 20.14 -1.34 4.03
CA GLY A 105 20.17 0.04 3.56
C GLY A 105 19.07 0.42 2.56
N ALA A 106 17.97 -0.34 2.48
CA ALA A 106 16.78 0.13 1.77
C ALA A 106 16.20 1.39 2.46
N ASP A 107 15.62 2.28 1.66
CA ASP A 107 14.87 3.45 2.14
C ASP A 107 13.36 3.33 1.89
N PHE A 108 13.00 2.54 0.87
CA PHE A 108 11.64 2.25 0.45
C PHE A 108 11.57 0.81 -0.05
N CYS A 109 10.53 0.10 0.37
CA CYS A 109 10.21 -1.26 -0.03
C CYS A 109 8.76 -1.36 -0.49
N PHE A 110 8.53 -2.20 -1.49
CA PHE A 110 7.20 -2.67 -1.90
C PHE A 110 7.27 -4.16 -2.25
N CYS A 111 6.13 -4.80 -2.43
CA CYS A 111 6.05 -6.24 -2.68
C CYS A 111 5.06 -6.58 -3.80
N ASP A 112 5.14 -7.82 -4.27
CA ASP A 112 4.09 -8.39 -5.08
C ASP A 112 2.81 -8.56 -4.24
N GLY A 113 1.68 -8.61 -4.92
CA GLY A 113 0.39 -8.91 -4.32
C GLY A 113 -0.51 -9.72 -5.23
N VAL A 114 -1.74 -9.90 -4.79
CA VAL A 114 -2.81 -10.50 -5.58
C VAL A 114 -4.06 -9.65 -5.49
N LEU A 115 -4.79 -9.53 -6.59
CA LEU A 115 -6.15 -9.00 -6.58
C LEU A 115 -7.09 -10.16 -6.28
N ARG A 116 -7.77 -10.10 -5.13
CA ARG A 116 -8.65 -11.15 -4.63
C ARG A 116 -10.12 -10.76 -4.77
N PHE A 117 -10.85 -11.56 -5.54
CA PHE A 117 -12.26 -11.32 -5.84
C PHE A 117 -13.15 -12.00 -4.80
N ALA A 118 -14.12 -11.25 -4.26
CA ALA A 118 -15.08 -11.79 -3.27
C ALA A 118 -16.06 -12.81 -3.87
N ASP A 119 -16.19 -12.85 -5.21
CA ASP A 119 -17.10 -13.75 -5.94
C ASP A 119 -16.49 -15.13 -6.25
N GLY A 120 -15.32 -15.44 -5.71
CA GLY A 120 -14.67 -16.75 -5.84
C GLY A 120 -13.93 -16.96 -7.17
N ARG A 121 -13.84 -15.94 -8.04
CA ARG A 121 -12.94 -15.99 -9.20
C ARG A 121 -11.49 -16.18 -8.75
N PRO A 122 -10.63 -16.80 -9.59
CA PRO A 122 -9.21 -16.93 -9.30
C PRO A 122 -8.57 -15.58 -9.02
N ASP A 123 -7.68 -15.56 -8.02
CA ASP A 123 -6.84 -14.40 -7.74
C ASP A 123 -6.02 -14.00 -8.99
N LEU A 124 -5.89 -12.70 -9.23
CA LEU A 124 -5.04 -12.17 -10.30
C LEU A 124 -3.73 -11.65 -9.70
N PRO A 125 -2.56 -12.20 -10.08
CA PRO A 125 -1.27 -11.70 -9.59
C PRO A 125 -1.04 -10.24 -9.97
N PHE A 126 -0.49 -9.47 -9.04
CA PHE A 126 -0.01 -8.11 -9.26
C PHE A 126 1.46 -8.06 -8.86
N ALA A 127 2.33 -8.31 -9.84
CA ALA A 127 3.77 -8.48 -9.63
C ALA A 127 4.52 -7.70 -10.71
N PHE A 128 4.80 -6.43 -10.42
CA PHE A 128 5.40 -5.49 -11.36
C PHE A 128 6.66 -4.88 -10.77
N ASP A 129 7.68 -4.73 -11.60
CA ASP A 129 8.82 -3.90 -11.23
C ASP A 129 8.43 -2.42 -11.34
N ALA A 130 9.04 -1.61 -10.48
CA ALA A 130 8.80 -0.18 -10.42
C ALA A 130 10.11 0.59 -10.23
N ASP A 131 10.27 1.63 -11.02
CA ASP A 131 11.33 2.62 -10.99
C ASP A 131 10.77 3.96 -11.46
N HIS A 132 11.60 5.00 -11.50
CA HIS A 132 11.16 6.31 -11.96
C HIS A 132 10.53 6.27 -13.37
N ALA A 133 11.07 5.48 -14.31
CA ALA A 133 10.67 5.48 -15.72
C ALA A 133 9.40 4.66 -16.02
N THR A 134 9.10 3.67 -15.19
CA THR A 134 7.85 2.90 -15.24
C THR A 134 6.73 3.67 -14.55
N LEU A 135 7.02 4.31 -13.42
CA LEU A 135 6.08 5.14 -12.67
C LEU A 135 5.69 6.44 -13.38
N THR A 136 6.33 6.85 -14.47
CA THR A 136 5.80 7.95 -15.31
C THR A 136 4.62 7.52 -16.18
N ARG A 137 4.30 6.23 -16.23
CA ARG A 137 3.29 5.65 -17.12
C ARG A 137 2.17 4.94 -16.38
N ASP A 138 2.51 4.15 -15.37
CA ASP A 138 1.54 3.32 -14.64
C ASP A 138 1.85 3.30 -13.13
N ASN A 139 0.81 3.25 -12.29
CA ASN A 139 0.96 3.02 -10.85
C ASN A 139 1.10 1.51 -10.60
N THR A 140 2.33 1.01 -10.72
CA THR A 140 2.65 -0.43 -10.62
C THR A 140 2.99 -0.88 -9.19
N ILE A 141 2.66 -0.07 -8.19
CA ILE A 141 2.92 -0.37 -6.78
C ILE A 141 1.59 -0.39 -6.03
N LEU A 142 1.35 -1.43 -5.24
CA LEU A 142 0.23 -1.51 -4.31
C LEU A 142 0.63 -0.81 -3.01
N ILE A 143 -0.22 0.10 -2.51
CA ILE A 143 0.05 0.82 -1.26
C ILE A 143 0.11 -0.11 -0.05
N SER A 144 -0.77 -1.12 0.01
CA SER A 144 -0.72 -2.14 1.04
C SER A 144 0.59 -2.91 0.95
N GLY A 145 1.35 -2.92 2.05
CA GLY A 145 2.69 -3.47 2.15
C GLY A 145 3.81 -2.44 1.95
N VAL A 146 3.58 -1.32 1.25
CA VAL A 146 4.62 -0.30 1.08
C VAL A 146 5.17 0.12 2.44
N THR A 147 6.50 0.02 2.56
CA THR A 147 7.22 0.40 3.76
C THR A 147 8.35 1.36 3.41
N TYR A 148 8.52 2.45 4.16
CA TYR A 148 9.58 3.42 3.91
C TYR A 148 10.12 4.04 5.20
N ARG A 149 11.33 4.61 5.16
CA ARG A 149 11.90 5.32 6.33
C ARG A 149 11.04 6.51 6.68
N ARG A 150 10.58 6.60 7.93
CA ARG A 150 9.80 7.75 8.42
C ARG A 150 10.49 9.09 8.14
N ALA A 151 11.82 9.12 8.21
CA ALA A 151 12.64 10.30 7.92
C ALA A 151 12.46 10.88 6.50
N LEU A 152 11.92 10.12 5.53
CA LEU A 152 11.59 10.65 4.20
C LEU A 152 10.54 11.76 4.26
N HIS A 153 9.64 11.76 5.24
CA HIS A 153 8.67 12.86 5.42
C HIS A 153 9.35 14.17 5.81
N SER A 154 10.46 14.11 6.55
CA SER A 154 11.26 15.30 6.87
C SER A 154 11.94 15.89 5.62
N ALA A 155 12.31 15.03 4.66
CA ALA A 155 13.02 15.43 3.44
C ALA A 155 12.09 15.85 2.30
N LEU A 156 10.97 15.15 2.13
CA LEU A 156 10.07 15.27 0.97
C LEU A 156 8.72 15.90 1.30
N GLY A 157 8.47 16.18 2.58
CA GLY A 157 7.20 16.68 3.08
C GLY A 157 6.11 15.59 3.18
N PRO A 158 4.92 15.96 3.67
CA PRO A 158 3.80 15.04 3.85
C PRO A 158 3.21 14.55 2.51
N PHE A 159 2.21 13.69 2.58
CA PHE A 159 1.35 13.43 1.42
C PHE A 159 0.58 14.70 1.04
N ASP A 160 0.41 14.91 -0.26
CA ASP A 160 -0.30 16.06 -0.78
C ASP A 160 -1.81 15.89 -0.62
N GLU A 161 -2.39 16.58 0.37
CA GLU A 161 -3.83 16.53 0.65
C GLU A 161 -4.70 17.11 -0.48
N THR A 162 -4.11 17.81 -1.46
CA THR A 162 -4.83 18.31 -2.64
C THR A 162 -5.05 17.23 -3.72
N LEU A 163 -4.43 16.07 -3.55
CA LEU A 163 -4.58 14.87 -4.39
C LEU A 163 -5.28 13.74 -3.61
N PRO A 164 -6.62 13.77 -3.41
CA PRO A 164 -7.34 12.70 -2.74
C PRO A 164 -7.24 11.32 -3.43
N PHE A 165 -6.87 11.30 -4.71
CA PHE A 165 -6.50 10.10 -5.48
C PHE A 165 -5.05 10.25 -5.97
N TYR A 166 -4.37 9.12 -6.19
CA TYR A 166 -3.00 9.10 -6.70
C TYR A 166 -1.96 9.79 -5.81
N TRP A 167 -2.29 10.04 -4.54
CA TRP A 167 -1.35 10.56 -3.53
C TRP A 167 -0.19 9.59 -3.27
N ASP A 168 -0.48 8.30 -3.39
CA ASP A 168 0.47 7.19 -3.30
C ASP A 168 1.42 7.22 -4.50
N TRP A 169 0.87 7.38 -5.70
CA TRP A 169 1.65 7.50 -6.93
C TRP A 169 2.54 8.77 -6.93
N ASP A 170 2.00 9.89 -6.45
CA ASP A 170 2.76 11.13 -6.21
C ASP A 170 3.95 10.85 -5.27
N TRP A 171 3.70 10.14 -4.18
CA TRP A 171 4.73 9.80 -3.22
C TRP A 171 5.84 8.95 -3.84
N TYR A 172 5.49 7.92 -4.60
CA TYR A 172 6.48 7.05 -5.25
C TYR A 172 7.36 7.82 -6.23
N LEU A 173 6.79 8.73 -7.02
CA LEU A 173 7.55 9.59 -7.93
C LEU A 173 8.43 10.59 -7.17
N ARG A 174 7.96 11.18 -6.07
CA ARG A 174 8.78 12.07 -5.23
C ARG A 174 9.98 11.33 -4.65
N ILE A 175 9.79 10.13 -4.12
CA ILE A 175 10.88 9.27 -3.62
C ILE A 175 11.89 8.94 -4.73
N ALA A 176 11.41 8.47 -5.87
CA ALA A 176 12.28 8.08 -6.98
C ALA A 176 13.06 9.27 -7.55
N ARG A 177 12.44 10.46 -7.65
CA ARG A 177 13.09 11.70 -8.10
C ARG A 177 14.14 12.23 -7.14
N ALA A 178 13.97 11.98 -5.85
CA ALA A 178 14.98 12.32 -4.85
C ALA A 178 16.18 11.35 -4.85
N GLY A 179 16.17 10.33 -5.73
CA GLY A 179 17.28 9.40 -5.92
C GLY A 179 17.22 8.16 -5.05
N HIS A 180 16.15 7.96 -4.28
CA HIS A 180 15.99 6.75 -3.47
C HIS A 180 15.57 5.55 -4.34
N ARG A 181 16.19 4.40 -4.07
CA ARG A 181 15.85 3.15 -4.74
C ARG A 181 14.53 2.60 -4.22
N LEU A 182 13.61 2.30 -5.15
CA LEU A 182 12.41 1.52 -4.85
C LEU A 182 12.78 0.04 -4.79
N THR A 183 12.90 -0.50 -3.58
CA THR A 183 13.36 -1.89 -3.38
C THR A 183 12.19 -2.86 -3.48
N HIS A 184 12.21 -3.71 -4.50
CA HIS A 184 11.17 -4.71 -4.72
C HIS A 184 11.45 -6.00 -3.91
N ILE A 185 10.58 -6.32 -2.95
CA ILE A 185 10.54 -7.62 -2.25
C ILE A 185 9.64 -8.57 -3.04
N ARG A 186 10.25 -9.43 -3.86
CA ARG A 186 9.57 -10.35 -4.78
C ARG A 186 8.92 -11.55 -4.08
N THR A 187 7.85 -11.29 -3.34
CA THR A 187 7.00 -12.29 -2.71
C THR A 187 5.57 -11.77 -2.71
N PRO A 188 4.55 -12.58 -3.05
CA PRO A 188 3.16 -12.19 -2.89
C PRO A 188 2.87 -12.04 -1.39
N ALA A 189 2.91 -10.80 -0.89
CA ALA A 189 2.79 -10.51 0.53
C ALA A 189 1.42 -9.96 0.91
N VAL A 190 0.71 -9.36 -0.05
CA VAL A 190 -0.57 -8.68 0.20
C VAL A 190 -1.66 -9.20 -0.72
N ALA A 191 -2.87 -9.28 -0.18
CA ALA A 191 -4.09 -9.47 -0.96
C ALA A 191 -4.88 -8.16 -0.97
N ILE A 192 -5.14 -7.67 -2.18
CA ILE A 192 -5.96 -6.50 -2.43
C ILE A 192 -7.39 -6.95 -2.69
N ARG A 193 -8.34 -6.47 -1.89
CA ARG A 193 -9.74 -6.84 -2.10
C ARG A 193 -10.32 -6.12 -3.31
N VAL A 194 -10.95 -6.87 -4.21
CA VAL A 194 -11.70 -6.29 -5.32
C VAL A 194 -13.19 -6.26 -4.98
N HIS A 195 -13.74 -5.07 -4.79
CA HIS A 195 -15.19 -4.87 -4.61
C HIS A 195 -15.67 -3.52 -5.19
N ALA A 196 -16.99 -3.39 -5.37
CA ALA A 196 -17.62 -2.21 -5.97
C ALA A 196 -17.40 -0.89 -5.18
N GLN A 197 -17.02 -0.97 -3.92
CA GLN A 197 -16.74 0.19 -3.06
C GLN A 197 -15.27 0.64 -3.10
N ASN A 198 -14.42 0.02 -3.94
CA ASN A 198 -13.03 0.47 -4.11
C ASN A 198 -13.04 1.90 -4.64
N MET A 199 -12.17 2.76 -4.09
CA MET A 199 -12.00 4.14 -4.59
C MET A 199 -11.54 4.18 -6.06
N SER A 200 -11.00 3.08 -6.57
CA SER A 200 -10.55 2.89 -7.95
C SER A 200 -11.63 2.32 -8.89
N GLY A 201 -12.89 2.26 -8.45
CA GLY A 201 -14.05 1.84 -9.26
C GLY A 201 -14.56 2.90 -10.24
N ASP A 202 -15.55 2.50 -11.05
CA ASP A 202 -16.12 3.31 -12.15
C ASP A 202 -17.01 4.46 -11.67
N SER A 203 -17.62 4.32 -10.49
CA SER A 203 -18.51 5.35 -9.92
C SER A 203 -17.80 6.68 -9.62
N LEU A 204 -16.47 6.69 -9.60
CA LEU A 204 -15.63 7.86 -9.34
C LEU A 204 -14.78 8.27 -10.55
N GLU A 205 -15.10 7.78 -11.76
CA GLU A 205 -14.26 7.97 -12.95
C GLU A 205 -13.94 9.44 -13.24
N ALA A 206 -14.94 10.33 -13.17
CA ALA A 206 -14.75 11.76 -13.42
C ALA A 206 -13.83 12.43 -12.39
N GLN A 207 -13.97 12.10 -11.09
CA GLN A 207 -13.07 12.63 -10.07
C GLN A 207 -11.66 12.04 -10.23
N ARG A 208 -11.55 10.75 -10.54
CA ARG A 208 -10.27 10.09 -10.83
C ARG A 208 -9.57 10.73 -12.03
N ARG A 209 -10.26 10.96 -13.15
CA ARG A 209 -9.72 11.70 -14.30
C ARG A 209 -9.19 13.07 -13.88
N ALA A 210 -10.01 13.89 -13.20
CA ALA A 210 -9.57 15.23 -12.78
C ALA A 210 -8.34 15.18 -11.84
N ASN A 211 -8.25 14.20 -10.94
CA ASN A 211 -7.10 14.03 -10.06
C ASN A 211 -5.87 13.48 -10.79
N LEU A 212 -6.06 12.60 -11.78
CA LEU A 212 -4.99 12.11 -12.63
C LEU A 212 -4.38 13.25 -13.45
N ASP A 213 -5.20 14.16 -13.98
CA ASP A 213 -4.72 15.32 -14.73
C ASP A 213 -3.95 16.31 -13.82
N ARG A 214 -4.40 16.50 -12.56
CA ARG A 214 -3.65 17.26 -11.55
C ARG A 214 -2.32 16.60 -11.21
N PHE A 215 -2.31 15.28 -11.00
CA PHE A 215 -1.10 14.49 -10.78
C PHE A 215 -0.13 14.61 -11.96
N SER A 216 -0.61 14.44 -13.20
CA SER A 216 0.20 14.59 -14.40
C SER A 216 0.78 16.00 -14.52
N THR A 217 -0.01 17.03 -14.21
CA THR A 217 0.45 18.43 -14.20
C THR A 217 1.54 18.64 -13.15
N LYS A 218 1.32 18.18 -11.91
CA LYS A 218 2.27 18.27 -10.79
C LYS A 218 3.61 17.64 -11.14
N HIS A 219 3.60 16.53 -11.88
CA HIS A 219 4.79 15.81 -12.26
C HIS A 219 5.32 16.11 -13.67
N ALA A 220 4.71 17.05 -14.41
CA ALA A 220 5.03 17.35 -15.81
C ALA A 220 5.03 16.10 -16.71
N LEU A 221 4.04 15.23 -16.52
CA LEU A 221 3.87 13.98 -17.28
C LEU A 221 2.99 14.23 -18.51
N PRO A 222 3.20 13.47 -19.61
CA PRO A 222 2.26 13.45 -20.73
C PRO A 222 0.89 12.93 -20.27
N PRO A 223 -0.17 13.10 -21.08
CA PRO A 223 -1.49 12.54 -20.77
C PRO A 223 -1.41 11.03 -20.49
N ILE A 224 -1.95 10.61 -19.34
CA ILE A 224 -1.96 9.21 -18.89
C ILE A 224 -3.37 8.63 -19.06
N PRO A 225 -3.52 7.44 -19.67
CA PRO A 225 -4.79 6.72 -19.70
C PRO A 225 -5.27 6.43 -18.28
N LEU A 226 -6.57 6.58 -18.03
CA LEU A 226 -7.12 6.28 -16.72
C LEU A 226 -7.15 4.75 -16.55
N LYS A 227 -6.40 4.26 -15.56
CA LYS A 227 -6.33 2.83 -15.21
C LYS A 227 -6.48 2.65 -13.70
N ASN A 228 -7.00 1.51 -13.28
CA ASN A 228 -6.85 0.98 -11.93
C ASN A 228 -5.91 -0.25 -11.93
N HIS A 229 -5.66 -0.81 -10.74
CA HIS A 229 -4.80 -1.99 -10.63
C HIS A 229 -5.34 -3.22 -11.38
N LEU A 230 -6.66 -3.36 -11.55
CA LEU A 230 -7.25 -4.44 -12.34
C LEU A 230 -6.97 -4.26 -13.83
N ASP A 231 -7.09 -3.04 -14.36
CA ASP A 231 -6.72 -2.71 -15.74
C ASP A 231 -5.25 -3.03 -16.00
N ILE A 232 -4.36 -2.63 -15.07
CA ILE A 232 -2.92 -2.88 -15.18
C ILE A 232 -2.63 -4.39 -15.18
N ALA A 233 -3.21 -5.13 -14.22
CA ALA A 233 -2.99 -6.56 -14.09
C ALA A 233 -3.52 -7.37 -15.27
N THR A 234 -4.59 -6.91 -15.92
CA THR A 234 -5.19 -7.59 -17.08
C THR A 234 -4.52 -7.21 -18.41
N GLN A 235 -3.96 -5.99 -18.52
CA GLN A 235 -3.26 -5.53 -19.72
C GLN A 235 -1.84 -6.10 -19.86
N ALA A 236 -1.26 -6.65 -18.79
CA ALA A 236 0.08 -7.22 -18.80
C ALA A 236 0.08 -8.74 -18.54
N PRO A 237 -0.27 -9.59 -19.52
CA PRO A 237 -0.07 -11.03 -19.36
C PRO A 237 1.43 -11.37 -19.49
N GLY A 238 2.04 -11.79 -18.37
CA GLY A 238 3.18 -12.70 -18.41
C GLY A 238 4.49 -12.22 -17.77
N LYS A 239 4.74 -12.68 -16.54
CA LYS A 239 6.01 -13.27 -16.06
C LYS A 239 5.89 -13.69 -14.60
N LEU A 240 5.44 -14.93 -14.36
CA LEU A 240 5.79 -15.65 -13.13
C LEU A 240 7.12 -16.39 -13.40
N PRO A 241 8.20 -16.14 -12.64
CA PRO A 241 9.41 -16.93 -12.77
C PRO A 241 9.21 -18.29 -12.11
N GLY A 242 9.32 -19.37 -12.89
CA GLY A 242 9.63 -20.69 -12.36
C GLY A 242 8.53 -21.75 -12.44
N ARG A 243 8.39 -22.38 -13.60
CA ARG A 243 8.38 -23.85 -13.63
C ARG A 243 9.54 -24.30 -14.52
N ARG A 244 10.57 -24.88 -13.89
CA ARG A 244 11.60 -25.62 -14.59
C ARG A 244 10.90 -26.80 -15.27
N GLU A 245 11.01 -26.89 -16.59
CA GLU A 245 10.82 -28.15 -17.27
C GLU A 245 11.89 -29.09 -16.73
N THR A 246 11.47 -30.05 -15.91
CA THR A 246 12.28 -31.22 -15.61
C THR A 246 12.42 -32.00 -16.89
N SER A 247 13.61 -31.92 -17.47
CA SER A 247 14.14 -32.93 -18.36
C SER A 247 13.94 -34.30 -17.71
N SER A 248 13.21 -35.18 -18.37
CA SER A 248 13.39 -36.62 -18.17
C SER A 248 13.63 -37.23 -19.54
N ASN A 249 14.90 -37.60 -19.75
CA ASN A 249 15.25 -38.66 -20.66
C ASN A 249 14.43 -39.91 -20.30
N LEU A 250 13.83 -40.53 -21.31
CA LEU A 250 13.89 -41.96 -21.63
C LEU A 250 13.29 -42.18 -23.02
#